data_AF-A0A7C2XVK0-F1
#
_entry.id   AF-A0A7C2XVK0-F1
#
_cell.length_a   1.000
_cell.length_b   1.000
_cell.length_c   1.000
_cell.angle_alpha   90.00
_cell.angle_beta   90.00
_cell.angle_gamma   90.00
#
_symmetry.space_group_name_H-M   'P 1'
#
loop_
_entity.id
_entity.type
_entity.pdbx_description
1 polymer ?
#
loop_
_entity_poly.entity_id
_entity_poly.type
_entity_poly.pdbx_seq_one_letter_code
_entity_poly.pdbx_strand_id
1 'polypeptide(L)'
;MSNSVPPLRIAEIFYSLQGESSWAGYPCLFVRLAGCNLRCSYCDARYSYEEPGTPYRLDELLTALDRLAPVGRQVELVEVTGGEPLLQEGVYPLLAALLARGQRVLLETNGSISLARVPTAVHCIMDVKCPASGMA
;
A
#
# COMPACT_ATOMS: atom_id res chain seq x y z
N MET A 1 -28.03 -6.39 -3.52
CA MET A 1 -27.10 -7.07 -2.58
C MET A 1 -25.99 -6.08 -2.28
N SER A 2 -25.92 -5.58 -1.05
CA SER A 2 -24.85 -4.65 -0.64
C SER A 2 -23.57 -5.47 -0.51
N ASN A 3 -22.70 -5.44 -1.53
CA ASN A 3 -21.36 -6.00 -1.42
C ASN A 3 -20.52 -5.07 -0.53
N SER A 4 -20.50 -5.33 0.77
CA SER A 4 -19.59 -4.64 1.67
C SER A 4 -18.16 -5.03 1.31
N VAL A 5 -17.34 -4.04 0.93
CA VAL A 5 -15.91 -4.23 0.70
C VAL A 5 -15.28 -4.80 1.99
N PRO A 6 -14.52 -5.92 1.92
CA PRO A 6 -13.88 -6.49 3.10
C PRO A 6 -12.87 -5.51 3.71
N PRO A 7 -12.67 -5.54 5.04
CA PRO A 7 -11.69 -4.68 5.69
C PRO A 7 -10.28 -4.98 5.17
N LEU A 8 -9.45 -3.95 5.16
CA LEU A 8 -8.02 -4.03 4.85
C LEU A 8 -7.27 -4.50 6.10
N ARG A 9 -6.36 -5.45 5.95
CA ARG A 9 -5.40 -5.80 7.00
C ARG A 9 -4.15 -4.96 6.82
N ILE A 10 -3.87 -4.11 7.79
CA ILE A 10 -2.79 -3.12 7.77
C ILE A 10 -1.69 -3.58 8.73
N ALA A 11 -0.46 -3.71 8.23
CA ALA A 11 0.71 -3.94 9.06
C ALA A 11 1.10 -2.64 9.79
N GLU A 12 1.15 -1.52 9.05
CA GLU A 12 1.45 -0.21 9.62
C GLU A 12 0.99 0.93 8.70
N ILE A 13 0.80 2.10 9.32
CA ILE A 13 0.62 3.39 8.63
C ILE A 13 1.51 4.43 9.30
N PHE A 14 2.19 5.26 8.50
CA PHE A 14 3.07 6.30 9.04
C PHE A 14 3.30 7.42 8.01
N TYR A 15 3.81 8.54 8.50
CA TYR A 15 4.24 9.67 7.69
C TYR A 15 5.77 9.77 7.74
N SER A 16 6.42 9.83 6.58
CA SER A 16 7.88 9.94 6.45
C SER A 16 8.25 10.56 5.10
N LEU A 17 9.50 10.39 4.67
CA LEU A 17 9.94 10.65 3.31
C LEU A 17 9.98 9.34 2.52
N GLN A 18 9.62 9.38 1.24
CA GLN A 18 9.87 8.27 0.32
C GLN A 18 11.38 8.01 0.23
N GLY A 19 11.79 6.76 0.42
CA GLY A 19 13.19 6.33 0.34
C GLY A 19 13.65 5.94 -1.06
N GLU A 20 12.72 5.57 -1.96
CA GLU A 20 13.05 4.87 -3.20
C GLU A 20 12.37 5.46 -4.46
N SER A 21 12.73 4.90 -5.62
CA SER A 21 12.19 5.23 -6.94
C SER A 21 12.37 6.71 -7.35
N SER A 22 11.54 7.19 -8.29
CA SER A 22 11.57 8.59 -8.78
C SER A 22 11.04 9.61 -7.75
N TRP A 23 10.55 9.13 -6.60
CA TRP A 23 9.93 9.94 -5.55
C TRP A 23 10.78 10.04 -4.28
N ALA A 24 12.01 9.52 -4.29
CA ALA A 24 12.90 9.59 -3.14
C ALA A 24 13.06 11.04 -2.62
N GLY A 25 12.93 11.21 -1.31
CA GLY A 25 13.01 12.49 -0.60
C GLY A 25 11.68 13.26 -0.46
N TYR A 26 10.59 12.80 -1.07
CA TYR A 26 9.30 13.49 -0.99
C TYR A 26 8.52 13.11 0.28
N PRO A 27 7.85 14.05 0.98
CA PRO A 27 6.93 13.74 2.07
C PRO A 27 5.81 12.81 1.61
N CYS A 28 5.64 11.68 2.30
CA CYS A 28 4.78 10.58 1.89
C CYS A 28 4.05 9.98 3.09
N LEU A 29 2.76 9.69 2.92
CA LEU A 29 2.02 8.78 3.80
C LEU A 29 2.20 7.36 3.29
N PHE A 30 2.56 6.45 4.17
CA PHE A 30 2.70 5.03 3.85
C PHE A 30 1.52 4.24 4.40
N VAL A 31 0.98 3.36 3.56
CA VAL A 31 -0.01 2.36 3.91
C VAL A 31 0.58 0.99 3.60
N ARG A 32 1.14 0.33 4.62
CA ARG A 32 1.69 -1.02 4.49
C ARG A 32 0.62 -2.04 4.84
N LEU A 33 0.12 -2.77 3.85
CA LEU A 33 -0.82 -3.86 4.03
C LEU A 33 -0.09 -5.09 4.61
N ALA A 34 -0.86 -5.99 5.23
CA ALA A 34 -0.38 -7.27 5.70
C ALA A 34 -0.63 -8.38 4.67
N GLY A 35 0.22 -9.41 4.70
CA GLY A 35 0.16 -10.58 3.82
C GLY A 35 0.99 -10.42 2.54
N CYS A 36 1.66 -11.50 2.14
CA CYS A 36 2.39 -11.62 0.88
C CYS A 36 2.25 -13.05 0.34
N ASN A 37 2.23 -13.19 -0.97
CA ASN A 37 2.18 -14.49 -1.65
C ASN A 37 3.58 -15.02 -2.01
N LEU A 38 4.64 -14.30 -1.64
CA LEU A 38 6.02 -14.73 -1.81
C LEU A 38 6.72 -14.82 -0.44
N ARG A 39 7.75 -15.65 -0.33
CA ARG A 39 8.66 -15.73 0.84
C ARG A 39 10.11 -15.43 0.47
N CYS A 40 10.35 -14.21 -0.03
CA CYS A 40 11.68 -13.79 -0.45
C CYS A 40 12.69 -13.85 0.72
N SER A 41 13.79 -14.56 0.52
CA SER A 41 14.86 -14.76 1.49
C SER A 41 15.50 -13.45 1.95
N TYR A 42 15.51 -12.42 1.12
CA TYR A 42 16.06 -11.08 1.41
C TYR A 42 14.99 -10.02 1.73
N CYS A 43 13.75 -10.41 2.03
CA CYS A 43 12.75 -9.44 2.45
C CYS A 43 13.17 -8.76 3.76
N ASP A 44 13.22 -7.45 3.74
CA ASP A 44 13.54 -6.57 4.87
C ASP A 44 12.29 -6.22 5.71
N ALA A 45 11.10 -6.33 5.13
CA ALA A 45 9.81 -6.10 5.79
C ALA A 45 9.05 -7.40 6.14
N ARG A 46 9.74 -8.44 6.64
CA ARG A 46 9.12 -9.76 6.89
C ARG A 46 7.89 -9.73 7.80
N TYR A 47 7.90 -8.84 8.78
CA TYR A 47 6.77 -8.60 9.69
C TYR A 47 5.45 -8.35 8.94
N SER A 48 5.52 -7.73 7.74
CA SER A 48 4.34 -7.47 6.93
C SER A 48 3.62 -8.72 6.43
N TYR A 49 4.28 -9.89 6.34
CA TYR A 49 3.62 -11.14 5.97
C TYR A 49 3.60 -12.21 7.07
N GLU A 50 4.37 -12.02 8.14
CA GLU A 50 4.40 -12.93 9.29
C GLU A 50 3.26 -12.64 10.26
N GLU A 51 2.84 -11.38 10.35
CA GLU A 51 1.76 -10.94 11.23
C GLU A 51 0.43 -10.75 10.47
N PRO A 52 -0.72 -11.01 11.11
CA PRO A 52 -2.01 -10.88 10.44
C PRO A 52 -2.40 -9.43 10.13
N GLY A 53 -1.73 -8.43 10.71
CA GLY A 53 -2.11 -7.02 10.61
C GLY A 53 -3.42 -6.68 11.34
N THR A 54 -3.66 -5.37 11.49
CA THR A 54 -4.85 -4.81 12.13
C THR A 54 -5.93 -4.56 11.07
N PRO A 55 -7.19 -4.99 11.27
CA PRO A 55 -8.26 -4.72 10.33
C PRO A 55 -8.69 -3.25 10.39
N TYR A 56 -8.78 -2.61 9.23
CA TYR A 56 -9.33 -1.27 9.04
C TYR A 56 -10.44 -1.30 8.00
N ARG A 57 -11.56 -0.65 8.30
CA ARG A 57 -12.49 -0.21 7.25
C ARG A 57 -11.87 0.94 6.48
N LEU A 58 -12.32 1.14 5.23
CA LEU A 58 -11.77 2.19 4.37
C LEU A 58 -11.89 3.59 4.99
N ASP A 59 -13.05 3.92 5.55
CA ASP A 59 -13.33 5.20 6.22
C ASP A 59 -12.45 5.42 7.46
N GLU A 60 -12.25 4.37 8.25
CA GLU A 60 -11.36 4.40 9.42
C GLU A 60 -9.91 4.62 9.01
N LEU A 61 -9.44 3.95 7.95
CA LEU A 61 -8.08 4.09 7.44
C LEU A 61 -7.82 5.51 6.93
N LEU A 62 -8.73 6.05 6.12
CA LEU A 62 -8.61 7.42 5.62
C LEU A 62 -8.56 8.44 6.77
N THR A 63 -9.40 8.25 7.80
CA THR A 63 -9.39 9.09 9.01
C THR A 63 -8.08 8.97 9.78
N ALA A 64 -7.50 7.76 9.86
CA ALA A 64 -6.22 7.54 10.53
C ALA A 64 -5.06 8.22 9.76
N LEU A 65 -5.07 8.15 8.43
CA LEU A 65 -4.10 8.85 7.58
C LEU A 65 -4.16 10.37 7.75
N ASP A 66 -5.37 10.93 7.87
CA ASP A 66 -5.56 12.36 8.13
C ASP A 66 -4.93 12.82 9.44
N ARG A 67 -4.84 11.94 10.44
CA ARG A 67 -4.20 12.24 11.73
C ARG A 67 -2.67 12.17 11.70
N LEU A 68 -2.11 11.49 10.70
CA LEU A 68 -0.65 11.40 10.51
C LEU A 68 -0.08 12.59 9.74
N ALA A 69 -0.94 13.28 8.98
CA ALA A 69 -0.53 14.45 8.22
C ALA A 69 -0.14 15.63 9.15
N PRO A 70 0.89 16.42 8.79
CA PRO A 70 1.22 17.65 9.51
C PRO A 70 0.03 18.61 9.61
N VAL A 71 -0.13 19.27 10.76
CA VAL A 71 -1.26 20.16 11.03
C VAL A 71 -1.39 21.25 9.96
N GLY A 72 -2.58 21.38 9.39
CA GLY A 72 -2.89 22.40 8.38
C GLY A 72 -2.41 22.08 6.96
N ARG A 73 -1.92 20.86 6.70
CA ARG A 73 -1.41 20.47 5.38
C ARG A 73 -1.82 19.05 4.99
N GLN A 74 -2.36 18.91 3.78
CA GLN A 74 -2.55 17.60 3.16
C GLN A 74 -1.20 17.08 2.64
N VAL A 75 -0.89 15.81 2.92
CA VAL A 75 0.25 15.14 2.27
C VAL A 75 -0.18 14.71 0.87
N GLU A 76 0.52 15.24 -0.13
CA GLU A 76 0.18 15.04 -1.55
C GLU A 76 0.47 13.62 -2.03
N LEU A 77 1.51 12.98 -1.49
CA LEU A 77 1.97 11.66 -1.90
C LEU A 77 1.53 10.59 -0.90
N VAL A 78 0.95 9.51 -1.40
CA VAL A 78 0.60 8.33 -0.60
C VAL A 78 1.15 7.09 -1.29
N GLU A 79 1.89 6.27 -0.56
CA GLU A 79 2.34 4.97 -1.00
C GLU A 79 1.50 3.86 -0.37
N VAL A 80 0.94 3.00 -1.23
CA VAL A 80 0.29 1.77 -0.84
C VAL A 80 1.23 0.62 -1.18
N THR A 81 1.64 -0.14 -0.16
CA THR A 81 2.68 -1.18 -0.22
C THR A 81 2.33 -2.36 0.72
N GLY A 82 3.20 -3.36 0.86
CA GLY A 82 3.22 -4.34 1.95
C GLY A 82 2.19 -5.49 1.92
N GLY A 83 2.54 -6.67 2.44
CA GLY A 83 3.47 -7.47 1.69
C GLY A 83 3.14 -7.33 0.20
N GLU A 84 2.25 -8.16 -0.36
CA GLU A 84 1.69 -7.88 -1.70
C GLU A 84 0.32 -7.19 -1.57
N PRO A 85 0.21 -5.88 -1.83
CA PRO A 85 -1.01 -5.13 -1.57
C PRO A 85 -2.18 -5.61 -2.45
N LEU A 86 -1.92 -6.10 -3.66
CA LEU A 86 -2.95 -6.57 -4.58
C LEU A 86 -3.61 -7.89 -4.18
N LEU A 87 -3.15 -8.55 -3.10
CA LEU A 87 -3.84 -9.71 -2.52
C LEU A 87 -5.14 -9.35 -1.81
N GLN A 88 -5.32 -8.10 -1.40
CA GLN A 88 -6.50 -7.69 -0.65
C GLN A 88 -7.49 -6.93 -1.54
N GLU A 89 -8.71 -7.45 -1.69
CA GLU A 89 -9.77 -6.82 -2.49
C GLU A 89 -10.09 -5.37 -2.07
N GLY A 90 -9.89 -5.02 -0.80
CA GLY A 90 -10.08 -3.67 -0.28
C GLY A 90 -9.09 -2.63 -0.82
N VAL A 91 -8.01 -3.05 -1.49
CA VAL A 91 -7.00 -2.12 -2.01
C VAL A 91 -7.53 -1.28 -3.17
N TYR A 92 -8.38 -1.83 -4.03
CA TYR A 92 -8.86 -1.08 -5.21
C TYR A 92 -9.75 0.11 -4.81
N PRO A 93 -10.72 -0.04 -3.88
CA PRO A 93 -11.43 1.09 -3.30
C PRO A 93 -10.52 2.09 -2.58
N LEU A 94 -9.48 1.64 -1.89
CA LEU A 94 -8.50 2.53 -1.25
C LEU A 94 -7.78 3.40 -2.29
N LEU A 95 -7.22 2.80 -3.34
CA LEU A 95 -6.53 3.52 -4.41
C LEU A 95 -7.46 4.57 -5.05
N ALA A 96 -8.71 4.19 -5.35
CA ALA A 96 -9.70 5.10 -5.91
C ALA A 96 -10.05 6.26 -4.95
N ALA A 97 -10.19 5.98 -3.65
CA ALA A 97 -10.53 7.00 -2.65
C ALA A 97 -9.38 8.01 -2.45
N LEU A 98 -8.13 7.55 -2.43
CA LEU A 98 -6.96 8.43 -2.32
C LEU A 98 -6.82 9.34 -3.55
N LEU A 99 -7.02 8.80 -4.75
CA LEU A 99 -7.06 9.60 -5.98
C LEU A 99 -8.19 10.64 -5.96
N ALA A 100 -9.39 10.25 -5.49
CA ALA A 100 -10.53 11.16 -5.37
C ALA A 100 -10.29 12.31 -4.37
N ARG A 101 -9.36 12.13 -3.43
CA ARG A 101 -8.90 13.18 -2.51
C ARG A 101 -7.82 14.08 -3.12
N GLY A 102 -7.51 13.93 -4.40
CA GLY A 102 -6.50 14.71 -5.12
C GLY A 102 -5.05 14.31 -4.81
N GLN A 103 -4.84 13.17 -4.15
CA GLN A 103 -3.50 12.69 -3.80
C GLN A 103 -2.88 11.96 -4.99
N ARG A 104 -1.55 12.07 -5.10
CA ARG A 104 -0.75 11.21 -5.97
C ARG A 104 -0.52 9.88 -5.24
N VAL A 105 -0.92 8.79 -5.88
CA VAL A 105 -0.88 7.46 -5.29
C VAL A 105 0.21 6.64 -5.96
N LEU A 106 1.14 6.13 -5.15
CA LEU A 106 2.12 5.14 -5.52
C LEU A 106 1.61 3.76 -5.09
N LEU A 107 1.82 2.76 -5.93
CA LEU A 107 1.57 1.36 -5.60
C LEU A 107 2.86 0.57 -5.79
N GLU A 108 3.41 0.03 -4.71
CA GLU A 108 4.54 -0.90 -4.78
C GLU A 108 4.04 -2.34 -4.76
N THR A 109 4.41 -3.13 -5.76
CA THR A 109 3.96 -4.53 -5.94
C THR A 109 5.10 -5.41 -6.44
N ASN A 110 5.05 -6.70 -6.09
CA ASN A 110 5.97 -7.70 -6.60
C ASN A 110 5.65 -8.15 -8.05
N GLY A 111 4.52 -7.70 -8.61
CA GLY A 111 4.13 -7.95 -10.00
C GLY A 111 3.48 -9.30 -10.27
N SER A 112 3.22 -10.12 -9.25
CA SER A 112 2.58 -11.43 -9.41
C SER A 112 1.06 -11.39 -9.59
N ILE A 113 0.42 -10.26 -9.25
CA ILE A 113 -1.02 -10.05 -9.42
C ILE A 113 -1.26 -9.04 -10.55
N SER A 114 -2.30 -9.28 -11.36
CA SER A 114 -2.63 -8.44 -12.51
C SER A 114 -2.99 -7.02 -12.12
N LEU A 115 -2.42 -6.05 -12.84
CA LEU A 115 -2.71 -4.62 -12.67
C LEU A 115 -4.00 -4.17 -13.33
N ALA A 116 -4.75 -5.05 -14.01
CA ALA A 116 -5.91 -4.67 -14.83
C ALA A 116 -7.02 -3.92 -14.05
N ARG A 117 -7.08 -4.11 -12.72
CA ARG A 117 -8.04 -3.46 -11.83
C ARG A 117 -7.48 -2.22 -11.13
N VAL A 118 -6.18 -1.97 -11.24
CA VAL A 118 -5.54 -0.79 -10.66
C VAL A 118 -5.94 0.44 -11.48
N PRO A 119 -6.43 1.53 -10.87
CA PRO A 119 -6.76 2.74 -11.61
C PRO A 119 -5.54 3.28 -12.37
N THR A 120 -5.72 3.69 -13.62
CA THR A 120 -4.63 4.12 -14.51
C THR A 120 -3.86 5.36 -14.03
N ALA A 121 -4.44 6.13 -13.10
CA ALA A 121 -3.80 7.28 -12.49
C ALA A 121 -2.86 6.93 -11.33
N VAL A 122 -2.88 5.68 -10.85
CA VAL A 122 -1.92 5.19 -9.85
C VAL A 122 -0.57 4.99 -10.52
N HIS A 123 0.50 5.44 -9.87
CA HIS A 123 1.86 5.19 -10.32
C HIS A 123 2.32 3.82 -9.77
N CYS A 124 2.36 2.81 -10.62
CA CYS A 124 2.78 1.47 -10.24
C CYS A 124 4.30 1.34 -10.29
N ILE A 125 4.90 0.98 -9.15
CA ILE A 125 6.29 0.60 -8.99
C ILE A 125 6.30 -0.93 -8.85
N MET A 126 6.91 -1.61 -9.82
CA MET A 126 6.95 -3.06 -9.84
C MET A 126 8.35 -3.54 -9.52
N ASP A 127 8.51 -4.17 -8.37
CA ASP A 127 9.78 -4.77 -7.93
C ASP A 127 9.71 -6.29 -8.12
N VAL A 128 10.03 -6.72 -9.34
CA VAL A 128 10.05 -8.13 -9.75
C VAL A 128 11.19 -8.86 -9.06
N LYS A 129 10.84 -9.92 -8.32
CA LYS A 129 11.80 -10.67 -7.51
C LYS A 129 12.60 -11.66 -8.36
N CYS A 130 13.93 -11.55 -8.30
CA CYS A 130 14.85 -12.42 -9.02
C CYS A 130 14.86 -13.86 -8.47
N PRO A 131 15.34 -14.87 -9.21
CA PRO A 131 15.43 -16.26 -8.73
C PRO A 131 16.19 -16.42 -7.40
N ALA A 132 17.20 -15.57 -7.14
CA ALA A 132 17.95 -15.55 -5.89
C ALA A 132 17.11 -15.21 -4.65
N SER A 133 15.89 -14.68 -4.84
CA SER A 133 14.92 -14.49 -3.76
C SER A 133 14.53 -15.79 -3.08
N GLY A 134 14.69 -16.94 -3.75
CA GLY A 134 14.15 -18.20 -3.26
C GLY A 134 12.65 -18.13 -3.04
N MET A 135 11.95 -17.26 -3.79
CA MET A 135 10.50 -17.08 -3.67
C MET A 135 9.81 -18.44 -3.78
N ALA A 136 9.11 -18.79 -2.70
CA ALA A 136 8.23 -19.93 -2.56
C ALA A 136 6.91 -19.45 -1.97
#